data_AF-A0A525JAN6-F1
#
_entry.id   AF-A0A525JAN6-F1
#
_cell.length_a   1.000
_cell.length_b   1.000
_cell.length_c   1.000
_cell.angle_alpha   90.00
_cell.angle_beta   90.00
_cell.angle_gamma   90.00
#
_symmetry.space_group_name_H-M   'P 1'
#
loop_
_entity.id
_entity.type
_entity.pdbx_description
1 polymer ?
#
loop_
_entity_poly.entity_id
_entity_poly.type
_entity_poly.pdbx_seq_one_letter_code
_entity_poly.pdbx_strand_id
1 'polypeptide(L)' 'MTTICAKCGEMLIAPDWSEFVSERLVVNLWSCTKCGDRFETNACMPADASSKINEALWEEMFPALLVA' A
#
# COMPACT_ATOMS: atom_id res chain seq x y z
N MET A 1 -7.19 3.23 0.12
CA MET A 1 -7.64 2.11 0.96
C MET A 1 -7.35 2.53 2.39
N THR A 2 -8.37 2.90 3.16
CA THR A 2 -8.19 3.37 4.54
C THR A 2 -8.36 2.21 5.51
N THR A 3 -7.56 2.18 6.57
CA THR A 3 -7.63 1.17 7.63
C THR A 3 -8.14 1.85 8.90
N ILE A 4 -8.82 1.11 9.78
CA ILE A 4 -9.29 1.63 11.08
C ILE A 4 -8.52 0.91 12.19
N CYS A 5 -8.03 1.66 13.17
CA CYS A 5 -7.44 1.08 14.36
C CYS A 5 -8.52 0.33 15.16
N ALA A 6 -8.39 -1.00 15.28
CA ALA A 6 -9.36 -1.83 16.00
C ALA A 6 -9.50 -1.45 17.49
N LYS A 7 -8.46 -0.86 18.08
CA LYS A 7 -8.43 -0.49 19.50
C LYS A 7 -9.20 0.79 19.82
N CYS A 8 -9.11 1.82 18.98
CA CYS A 8 -9.67 3.14 19.28
C CYS A 8 -10.59 3.73 18.19
N GLY A 9 -10.78 3.02 17.09
CA GLY A 9 -11.63 3.43 15.97
C GLY A 9 -11.06 4.55 15.10
N GLU A 10 -9.80 4.96 15.33
CA GLU A 10 -9.19 6.02 14.53
C GLU A 10 -8.96 5.57 13.09
N MET A 11 -9.26 6.45 12.14
CA MET A 11 -8.99 6.21 10.72
C MET A 11 -7.51 6.47 10.41
N LEU A 12 -6.85 5.49 9.81
CA LEU A 12 -5.44 5.56 9.40
C LEU A 12 -5.37 5.78 7.88
N ILE A 13 -4.63 6.83 7.49
CA ILE A 13 -4.56 7.28 6.09
C ILE A 13 -3.47 6.54 5.32
N ALA A 14 -2.33 6.27 5.94
CA ALA A 14 -1.20 5.56 5.34
C ALA A 14 -0.51 4.65 6.36
N PRO A 15 0.06 3.52 5.92
CA PRO A 15 0.94 2.73 6.76
C PRO A 15 2.28 3.43 6.94
N ASP A 16 3.01 3.05 7.99
CA ASP A 16 4.38 3.49 8.19
C ASP A 16 5.33 2.84 7.17
N TRP A 17 5.00 1.62 6.77
CA TRP A 17 5.77 0.82 5.82
C TRP A 17 4.87 -0.11 5.02
N SER A 18 5.22 -0.31 3.75
CA SER A 18 4.61 -1.31 2.88
C SER A 18 5.69 -2.15 2.23
N GLU A 19 5.53 -3.47 2.25
CA GLU A 19 6.45 -4.41 1.63
C GLU A 19 5.74 -5.21 0.54
N PHE A 20 6.30 -5.22 -0.67
CA PHE A 20 5.87 -6.09 -1.74
C PHE A 20 6.47 -7.49 -1.52
N VAL A 21 5.65 -8.41 -1.03
CA VAL A 21 6.09 -9.77 -0.68
C VAL A 21 6.00 -10.71 -1.88
N SER A 22 5.01 -10.51 -2.75
CA SER A 22 4.86 -11.25 -4.01
C SER A 22 3.96 -10.47 -4.97
N GLU A 23 3.82 -10.94 -6.21
CA GLU A 23 2.97 -10.34 -7.25
C GLU A 23 1.56 -9.95 -6.79
N ARG A 24 1.02 -10.63 -5.76
CA ARG A 24 -0.35 -10.44 -5.30
C ARG A 24 -0.48 -10.11 -3.83
N LEU A 25 0.62 -9.86 -3.13
CA LEU A 25 0.59 -9.61 -1.69
C LEU A 25 1.48 -8.43 -1.33
N VAL A 26 0.85 -7.41 -0.75
CA VAL A 26 1.53 -6.32 -0.05
C VAL A 26 1.19 -6.42 1.43
N VAL A 27 2.21 -6.38 2.28
CA VAL A 27 2.05 -6.28 3.74
C VAL A 27 2.23 -4.83 4.14
N ASN A 28 1.35 -4.32 4.99
CA ASN A 28 1.37 -2.95 5.49
C ASN A 28 1.55 -2.96 7.02
N LEU A 29 2.51 -2.20 7.52
CA LEU A 29 2.73 -1.98 8.95
C LEU A 29 2.12 -0.63 9.35
N TRP A 30 1.31 -0.62 10.40
CA TRP A 30 0.57 0.54 10.87
C TRP A 30 0.96 0.92 12.29
N SER A 31 0.98 2.22 12.57
CA SER A 31 0.96 2.77 13.91
C SER A 31 -0.22 3.73 14.06
N CYS A 32 -1.07 3.49 15.07
CA CYS A 32 -2.12 4.43 15.41
C CYS A 32 -1.53 5.62 16.18
N THR A 33 -1.53 6.79 15.55
CA THR A 33 -1.01 8.03 16.18
C THR A 33 -1.80 8.46 17.41
N LYS A 34 -3.06 8.02 17.55
CA LYS A 34 -3.92 8.36 18.69
C LYS A 34 -3.72 7.49 19.92
N CYS A 35 -3.55 6.17 19.76
CA CYS A 35 -3.49 5.24 20.89
C CYS A 35 -2.19 4.41 20.97
N GLY A 36 -1.28 4.59 20.00
CA GLY A 36 0.02 3.92 19.95
C GLY A 36 -0.02 2.45 19.52
N ASP A 37 -1.20 1.93 19.16
CA ASP A 37 -1.34 0.53 18.73
C ASP A 37 -0.61 0.28 17.41
N ARG A 38 0.07 -0.87 17.29
CA ARG A 38 0.85 -1.26 16.11
C ARG A 38 0.41 -2.62 15.62
N PHE A 39 0.17 -2.73 14.32
CA PHE A 39 -0.36 -3.95 13.72
C PHE A 39 -0.07 -4.02 12.21
N GLU A 40 -0.25 -5.20 11.64
CA GLU A 40 -0.05 -5.47 10.21
C GLU A 40 -1.37 -5.75 9.50
N THR A 41 -1.45 -5.39 8.22
CA THR A 41 -2.55 -5.81 7.33
C THR A 41 -2.03 -6.25 5.98
N ASN A 42 -2.78 -7.13 5.33
CA ASN A 42 -2.45 -7.65 4.00
C ASN A 42 -3.38 -7.03 2.95
N ALA A 43 -2.80 -6.51 1.88
CA ALA A 43 -3.52 -6.14 0.66
C ALA A 43 -3.25 -7.20 -0.41
N CYS A 44 -4.28 -7.98 -0.73
CA CYS A 44 -4.21 -9.05 -1.73
C CYS A 44 -4.78 -8.60 -3.07
N MET A 45 -4.06 -8.81 -4.17
CA MET A 45 -4.64 -8.65 -5.50
C MET A 45 -5.43 -9.90 -5.93
N PRO A 46 -6.60 -9.74 -6.56
CA PRO A 46 -7.36 -10.85 -7.13
C PRO A 46 -6.55 -11.68 -8.11
N ALA A 47 -6.90 -12.95 -8.23
CA ALA A 47 -6.14 -13.88 -9.07
C ALA A 47 -6.28 -13.61 -10.58
N ASP A 48 -7.34 -12.94 -10.96
CA ASP A 48 -7.70 -12.51 -12.31
C ASP A 48 -7.37 -11.03 -12.56
N ALA A 49 -6.71 -10.36 -11.61
CA ALA A 49 -6.26 -9.00 -11.80
C ALA A 49 -5.20 -8.94 -12.91
N SER A 50 -5.51 -8.20 -13.97
CA SER A 50 -4.57 -7.88 -15.05
C SER A 50 -4.12 -6.43 -14.94
N SER A 51 -2.85 -6.16 -15.22
CA SER A 51 -2.40 -4.77 -15.38
C SER A 51 -3.20 -4.10 -16.51
N LYS A 52 -3.79 -2.94 -16.22
CA LYS A 52 -4.42 -2.08 -17.24
C LYS A 52 -3.43 -1.08 -17.84
N ILE A 53 -2.23 -1.01 -17.27
CA ILE A 53 -1.17 -0.10 -17.67
C ILE A 53 -0.21 -0.90 -18.54
N ASN A 54 -0.02 -0.44 -19.79
CA ASN A 54 1.03 -0.96 -20.66
C ASN A 54 2.31 -0.13 -20.50
N GLU A 55 3.39 -0.58 -21.10
CA GLU A 55 4.72 0.03 -20.99
C GLU A 55 4.73 1.50 -21.45
N ALA A 56 4.03 1.83 -22.55
CA ALA A 56 3.93 3.20 -23.04
C ALA A 56 3.23 4.14 -22.04
N LEU A 57 2.15 3.66 -21.40
CA LEU A 57 1.40 4.43 -20.41
C LEU A 57 2.16 4.53 -19.06
N TRP A 58 3.00 3.54 -18.75
CA TRP A 58 3.88 3.58 -17.58
C TRP A 58 4.94 4.67 -17.70
N GLU A 59 5.62 4.75 -18.85
CA GLU A 59 6.65 5.77 -19.13
C GLU A 59 6.07 7.20 -19.19
N GLU A 60 4.82 7.36 -19.65
CA GLU A 60 4.14 8.66 -19.62
C GLU A 60 3.80 9.09 -18.18
N MET A 61 3.33 8.15 -17.35
CA MET A 61 2.86 8.45 -15.99
C MET A 61 4.02 8.60 -14.99
N PHE A 62 5.08 7.81 -15.16
CA PHE A 62 6.27 7.82 -14.32
C PHE A 62 7.50 7.99 -15.22
N PRO A 63 7.68 9.17 -15.86
CA PRO A 63 8.87 9.42 -16.64
C PRO A 63 10.09 9.20 -15.76
N ALA A 64 11.11 8.54 -16.32
CA ALA A 64 12.34 8.21 -15.62
C ALA A 64 12.79 9.40 -14.75
N LEU A 65 12.76 9.21 -13.43
CA LEU A 65 13.33 10.17 -12.50
C LEU A 65 14.83 10.17 -12.77
N LEU A 66 15.30 11.11 -13.58
CA LEU A 66 16.71 11.39 -13.76
C LEU A 66 17.26 11.85 -12.40
N VAL A 67 17.66 10.91 -11.57
CA VAL A 67 18.47 11.19 -10.38
C VAL A 67 19.87 11.50 -10.91
N ALA A 68 20.20 12.79 -10.95
CA ALA A 68 21.52 13.31 -11.28
C ALA A 68 22.53 13.01 -10.17
#